data_AF-Q2KKV8-F1
#
_entry.id   AF-Q2KKV8-F1
#
_cell.length_a   1.000
_cell.length_b   1.000
_cell.length_c   1.000
_cell.angle_alpha   90.00
_cell.angle_beta   90.00
_cell.angle_gamma   90.00
#
_symmetry.space_group_name_H-M   'P 1'
#
loop_
_entity.id
_entity.type
_entity.pdbx_description
1 polymer ?
#
loop_
_entity_poly.entity_id
_entity_poly.type
_entity_poly.pdbx_seq_one_letter_code
_entity_poly.pdbx_strand_id
1 'polypeptide(L)'
;TTRKAAQSILARGFEQSAGGMLGPGVYLSRDLEKASRYPIDHPESDRVVIRVEVNVGKVIAINRQGHPRQKNWHDSRYGPVYDTAWV
;
A
#
# COMPACT_ATOMS: atom_id res chain seq x y z
N THR A 1 -6.51 6.90 6.01
CA THR A 1 -5.61 6.90 7.20
C THR A 1 -6.20 7.81 8.26
N THR A 2 -5.64 7.91 9.48
CA THR A 2 -6.13 8.85 10.52
C THR A 2 -5.53 10.24 10.35
N ARG A 3 -6.13 11.28 10.94
CA ARG A 3 -5.55 12.65 10.91
C ARG A 3 -4.14 12.70 11.49
N LYS A 4 -3.91 12.02 12.62
CA LYS A 4 -2.60 11.91 13.27
C LYS A 4 -1.57 11.22 12.37
N ALA A 5 -1.96 10.13 11.71
CA ALA A 5 -1.09 9.43 10.77
C ALA A 5 -0.79 10.29 9.53
N ALA A 6 -1.76 11.04 9.01
CA ALA A 6 -1.53 11.97 7.92
C ALA A 6 -0.53 13.08 8.29
N GLN A 7 -0.63 13.64 9.50
CA GLN A 7 0.36 14.60 10.00
C GLN A 7 1.77 13.97 10.10
N SER A 8 1.86 12.72 10.57
CA SER A 8 3.14 12.00 10.58
C SER A 8 3.70 11.80 9.18
N ILE A 9 2.86 11.43 8.20
CA ILE A 9 3.27 11.25 6.79
C ILE A 9 3.76 12.56 6.18
N LEU A 10 3.10 13.69 6.47
CA LEU A 10 3.53 15.00 6.00
C LEU A 10 4.88 15.41 6.60
N ALA A 11 5.12 15.08 7.87
CA ALA A 11 6.34 15.47 8.57
C ALA A 11 7.54 14.56 8.25
N ARG A 12 7.30 13.26 8.04
CA ARG A 12 8.36 12.22 8.01
C ARG A 12 8.35 11.35 6.75
N GLY A 13 7.36 11.53 5.87
CA GLY A 13 7.12 10.66 4.72
C GLY A 13 6.33 9.40 5.07
N PHE A 14 6.06 8.59 4.05
CA PHE A 14 5.40 7.29 4.23
C PHE A 14 6.37 6.26 4.84
N GLU A 15 5.86 5.48 5.80
CA GLU A 15 6.57 4.34 6.37
C GLU A 15 5.91 3.04 5.90
N GLN A 16 6.71 2.04 5.52
CA GLN A 16 6.19 0.74 5.11
C GLN A 16 5.58 -0.01 6.30
N SER A 17 4.49 -0.72 6.06
CA SER A 17 3.97 -1.68 7.04
C SER A 17 4.94 -2.85 7.24
N ALA A 18 4.86 -3.53 8.40
CA ALA A 18 5.62 -4.76 8.64
C ALA A 18 5.15 -5.97 7.78
N GLY A 19 3.99 -5.85 7.14
CA GLY A 19 3.39 -6.91 6.33
C GLY A 19 2.07 -6.49 5.72
N GLY A 20 1.32 -7.45 5.19
CA GLY A 20 0.02 -7.22 4.57
C GLY A 20 -0.28 -8.24 3.48
N MET A 21 -1.36 -7.99 2.73
CA MET A 21 -1.81 -8.86 1.64
C MET A 21 -0.72 -9.11 0.59
N LEU A 22 0.11 -8.10 0.32
CA LEU A 22 1.19 -8.12 -0.67
C LEU A 22 2.59 -8.02 -0.02
N GLY A 23 2.70 -8.31 1.28
CA GLY A 23 3.94 -8.12 2.05
C GLY A 23 4.10 -6.69 2.60
N PRO A 24 5.29 -6.36 3.12
CA PRO A 24 5.63 -5.02 3.60
C PRO A 24 5.48 -3.97 2.49
N GLY A 25 4.91 -2.82 2.81
CA GLY A 25 4.81 -1.71 1.85
C GLY A 25 3.85 -0.60 2.24
N VAL A 26 3.67 0.35 1.32
CA VAL A 26 2.66 1.41 1.40
C VAL A 26 1.52 1.04 0.46
N TYR A 27 0.30 0.99 0.99
CA TYR A 27 -0.87 0.53 0.25
C TYR A 27 -1.70 1.71 -0.24
N LEU A 28 -2.02 1.69 -1.54
CA LEU A 28 -2.75 2.74 -2.22
C LEU A 28 -3.92 2.14 -3.01
N SER A 29 -4.90 2.99 -3.33
CA SER A 29 -5.98 2.63 -4.24
C SER A 29 -6.24 3.77 -5.22
N ARG A 30 -6.56 3.40 -6.47
CA ARG A 30 -7.13 4.34 -7.45
C ARG A 30 -8.61 4.63 -7.18
N ASP A 31 -9.27 3.77 -6.43
CA ASP A 31 -10.67 3.91 -6.05
C ASP A 31 -10.75 4.72 -4.73
N LEU A 32 -11.37 5.89 -4.84
CA LEU A 32 -11.52 6.82 -3.72
C LEU A 32 -12.41 6.25 -2.62
N GLU A 33 -13.50 5.57 -2.97
CA GLU A 33 -14.42 4.96 -2.01
C GLU A 33 -13.74 3.81 -1.27
N LYS A 34 -12.92 3.03 -1.99
CA LYS A 34 -12.09 2.00 -1.35
C LYS A 34 -11.08 2.60 -0.38
N ALA A 35 -10.39 3.67 -0.76
CA ALA A 35 -9.38 4.32 0.09
C ALA A 35 -10.00 5.01 1.32
N SER A 36 -11.19 5.61 1.18
CA SER A 36 -11.86 6.36 2.25
C SER A 36 -12.31 5.47 3.42
N ARG A 37 -12.48 4.17 3.18
CA ARG A 37 -12.84 3.18 4.22
C ARG A 37 -11.73 2.90 5.24
N TYR A 38 -10.50 3.36 5.00
CA TYR A 38 -9.36 3.06 5.89
C TYR A 38 -9.05 4.19 6.89
N PRO A 39 -8.79 3.85 8.16
CA PRO A 39 -8.73 2.48 8.71
C PRO A 39 -10.12 1.87 8.90
N ILE A 40 -10.22 0.55 8.69
CA ILE A 40 -11.44 -0.22 8.92
C ILE A 40 -11.78 -0.15 10.43
N ASP A 41 -13.07 -0.12 10.76
CA ASP A 41 -13.58 -0.05 12.14
C ASP A 41 -13.11 1.18 12.94
N HIS A 42 -12.65 2.23 12.26
CA HIS A 42 -12.27 3.51 12.86
C HIS A 42 -13.37 4.58 12.69
N PRO A 43 -13.57 5.55 13.59
CA PRO A 43 -14.55 6.63 13.40
C PRO A 43 -14.33 7.40 12.09
N GLU A 44 -15.39 7.59 11.30
CA GLU A 44 -15.32 8.30 10.01
C GLU A 44 -14.80 9.74 10.15
N SER A 45 -15.13 10.41 11.25
CA SER A 45 -14.71 11.79 11.53
C SER A 45 -13.19 11.99 11.61
N ASP A 46 -12.44 10.92 11.91
CA ASP A 46 -10.97 10.94 11.97
C ASP A 46 -10.29 10.30 10.74
N ARG A 47 -11.07 9.73 9.81
CA ARG A 47 -10.52 9.24 8.54
C ARG A 47 -10.22 10.41 7.61
N VAL A 48 -9.07 10.35 6.95
CA VAL A 48 -8.66 11.26 5.89
C VAL A 48 -8.04 10.49 4.72
N VAL A 49 -8.27 11.02 3.52
CA VAL A 49 -7.66 10.53 2.27
C VAL A 49 -6.51 11.44 1.89
N ILE A 50 -5.35 10.85 1.61
CA ILE A 50 -4.19 11.55 1.06
C ILE A 50 -4.14 11.23 -0.42
N ARG A 51 -4.19 12.27 -1.26
CA ARG A 51 -3.95 12.13 -2.71
C ARG A 51 -2.46 12.26 -2.96
N VAL A 52 -1.92 11.34 -3.76
CA VAL A 52 -0.49 11.26 -4.06
C VAL A 52 -0.26 11.10 -5.55
N GLU A 53 0.89 11.58 -6.01
CA GLU A 53 1.47 11.18 -7.29
C GLU A 53 2.53 10.12 -7.02
N VAL A 54 2.55 9.05 -7.82
CA VAL A 54 3.38 7.87 -7.56
C VAL A 54 4.09 7.44 -8.82
N ASN A 55 5.41 7.32 -8.74
CA ASN A 55 6.18 6.57 -9.71
C ASN A 55 6.10 5.08 -9.37
N VAL A 56 5.35 4.32 -10.18
CA VAL A 56 5.09 2.90 -9.93
C VAL A 56 6.23 1.97 -10.39
N GLY A 57 7.19 2.49 -11.16
CA GLY A 57 8.30 1.71 -11.70
C GLY A 57 7.83 0.44 -12.43
N LYS A 58 8.55 -0.66 -12.22
CA LYS A 58 8.24 -1.98 -12.78
C LYS A 58 7.17 -2.68 -11.94
N VAL A 59 6.05 -3.02 -12.56
CA VAL A 59 4.87 -3.58 -11.88
C VAL A 59 4.76 -5.09 -12.11
N ILE A 60 4.41 -5.84 -11.06
CA ILE A 60 3.92 -7.22 -11.17
C ILE A 60 2.45 -7.30 -10.79
N ALA A 61 1.66 -7.99 -11.61
CA ALA A 61 0.27 -8.32 -11.27
C ALA A 61 0.22 -9.56 -10.35
N ILE A 62 -0.44 -9.43 -9.21
CA ILE A 62 -0.73 -10.49 -8.25
C ILE A 62 -2.21 -10.85 -8.41
N ASN A 63 -2.51 -11.61 -9.46
CA ASN A 63 -3.88 -11.85 -9.95
C ASN A 63 -4.64 -12.98 -9.24
N ARG A 64 -4.05 -13.61 -8.22
CA ARG A 64 -4.70 -14.66 -7.43
C ARG A 64 -4.15 -14.74 -6.02
N GLN A 65 -4.98 -15.21 -5.10
CA GLN A 65 -4.51 -15.61 -3.78
C GLN A 65 -3.53 -16.79 -3.90
N GLY A 66 -2.46 -16.75 -3.11
CA GLY A 66 -1.38 -17.74 -3.17
C GLY A 66 -0.48 -17.58 -4.41
N HIS A 67 -0.43 -16.40 -5.02
CA HIS A 67 0.53 -16.13 -6.09
C HIS A 67 1.97 -16.35 -5.57
N PRO A 68 2.88 -17.00 -6.33
CA PRO A 68 4.24 -17.31 -5.86
C PRO A 68 5.04 -16.07 -5.44
N ARG A 69 4.74 -14.91 -6.05
CA ARG A 69 5.35 -13.61 -5.75
C ARG A 69 4.54 -12.71 -4.80
N GLN A 70 3.46 -13.23 -4.16
CA GLN A 70 2.48 -12.41 -3.43
C GLN A 70 3.11 -11.52 -2.36
N LYS A 71 4.07 -12.02 -1.58
CA LYS A 71 4.67 -11.28 -0.45
C LYS A 71 6.14 -10.89 -0.64
N ASN A 72 6.79 -11.36 -1.72
CA ASN A 72 8.24 -11.28 -1.90
C ASN A 72 8.65 -10.69 -3.25
N TRP A 73 7.73 -10.07 -4.00
CA TRP A 73 7.95 -9.49 -5.34
C TRP A 73 9.15 -8.52 -5.46
N HIS A 74 9.56 -7.90 -4.36
CA HIS A 74 10.71 -7.00 -4.24
C HIS A 74 12.04 -7.73 -3.95
N ASP A 75 12.01 -9.03 -3.69
CA ASP A 75 13.17 -9.83 -3.28
C ASP A 75 13.74 -10.62 -4.46
N SER A 76 15.03 -10.40 -4.73
CA SER A 76 15.79 -11.02 -5.83
C SER A 76 16.02 -12.51 -5.65
N ARG A 77 15.94 -13.02 -4.41
CA ARG A 77 16.08 -14.47 -4.11
C ARG A 77 14.99 -15.32 -4.76
N TYR A 78 13.90 -14.69 -5.18
CA TYR A 78 12.70 -15.34 -5.70
C TYR A 78 12.41 -14.96 -7.17
N GLY A 79 13.37 -14.36 -7.88
CA GLY A 79 13.28 -14.03 -9.31
C GLY A 79 13.43 -12.52 -9.59
N PRO A 80 12.93 -12.03 -10.73
CA PRO A 80 12.99 -10.61 -11.08
C PRO A 80 12.40 -9.73 -9.97
N VAL A 81 13.07 -8.61 -9.69
CA VAL A 81 12.63 -7.58 -8.74
C VAL A 81 11.64 -6.65 -9.44
N TYR A 82 10.62 -6.26 -8.69
CA TYR A 82 9.57 -5.31 -9.08
C TYR A 82 9.50 -4.19 -8.03
N ASP A 83 9.07 -3.00 -8.47
CA ASP A 83 8.91 -1.82 -7.62
C ASP A 83 7.50 -1.73 -7.03
N THR A 84 6.51 -2.31 -7.73
CA THR A 84 5.10 -2.31 -7.30
C THR A 84 4.44 -3.67 -7.53
N ALA A 85 3.66 -4.14 -6.56
CA ALA A 85 2.68 -5.21 -6.74
C ALA A 85 1.27 -4.65 -6.93
N TRP A 86 0.56 -5.12 -7.95
CA TRP A 86 -0.79 -4.69 -8.31
C TRP A 86 -1.79 -5.84 -8.21
N VAL A 87 -2.98 -5.58 -7.66
CA VAL A 87 -4.11 -6.53 -7.59
C VAL A 87 -5.28 -6.05 -8.43
#